data_AF-A0A9W6BBI6-F1
#
_entry.id   AF-A0A9W6BBI6-F1
#
_cell.length_a   1.000
_cell.length_b   1.000
_cell.length_c   1.000
_cell.angle_alpha   90.00
_cell.angle_beta   90.00
_cell.angle_gamma   90.00
#
_symmetry.space_group_name_H-M   'P 1'
#
loop_
_entity.id
_entity.type
_entity.pdbx_description
1 polymer ?
#
loop_
_entity_poly.entity_id
_entity_poly.type
_entity_poly.pdbx_seq_one_letter_code
_entity_poly.pdbx_strand_id
1 'polypeptide(L)'
;MAGKPDDNSKSLSSALEAAKNAAEQGIVDIQKQADAVMKEAASHLVAGGAMIAEFVRQGVSVAEQYAEQGKGYVNYGLGETKKAEDAVVAEVKHGLQFVQSNPYVSYPLLATGTLLLLPGTRRLLYRATLGRLRSADAILQSSEGKVEGLRVKMSDYSNEAKKLQERMAAAEEEYLSGRAKLKATRQELQRLASVVAKSERAAAGVLEDLRAIRKVDKAVQLRAEAASQVSSLRSQRSTLLQNIYRIASRDI
;
A
#
# COMPACT_ATOMS: atom_id res chain seq x y z
N MET A 1 46.60 -19.50 28.65
CA MET A 1 47.01 -19.00 27.32
C MET A 1 45.75 -18.76 26.50
N ALA A 2 45.56 -17.54 26.02
CA ALA A 2 44.37 -17.09 25.32
C ALA A 2 44.40 -17.54 23.84
N GLY A 3 43.31 -18.14 23.36
CA GLY A 3 43.03 -18.35 21.94
C GLY A 3 41.72 -17.65 21.59
N LYS A 4 41.81 -16.60 20.78
CA LYS A 4 40.78 -15.61 20.44
C LYS A 4 39.67 -16.22 19.53
N PRO A 5 38.37 -15.93 19.74
CA PRO A 5 37.27 -16.39 18.87
C PRO A 5 36.84 -15.37 17.80
N ASP A 6 37.71 -14.46 17.36
CA ASP A 6 37.33 -13.28 16.56
C ASP A 6 37.52 -13.40 15.04
N ASP A 7 38.18 -14.46 14.54
CA ASP A 7 38.58 -14.54 13.12
C ASP A 7 37.54 -15.22 12.19
N ASN A 8 36.75 -16.18 12.69
CA ASN A 8 35.83 -16.96 11.84
C ASN A 8 34.52 -16.22 11.48
N SER A 9 34.06 -15.27 12.30
CA SER A 9 32.87 -14.47 11.99
C SER A 9 33.16 -13.38 10.96
N LYS A 10 34.37 -12.82 10.98
CA LYS A 10 34.86 -11.84 10.00
C LYS A 10 35.12 -12.47 8.63
N SER A 11 35.55 -13.73 8.57
CA SER A 11 35.75 -14.44 7.30
C SER A 11 34.43 -14.83 6.63
N LEU A 12 33.39 -15.14 7.41
CA LEU A 12 32.05 -15.44 6.87
C LEU A 12 31.33 -14.17 6.41
N SER A 13 31.42 -13.07 7.15
CA SER A 13 30.84 -11.80 6.73
C SER A 13 31.55 -11.25 5.48
N SER A 14 32.88 -11.36 5.40
CA SER A 14 33.63 -10.91 4.22
C SER A 14 33.41 -11.81 3.00
N ALA A 15 33.24 -13.12 3.19
CA ALA A 15 32.85 -14.04 2.12
C ALA A 15 31.41 -13.79 1.62
N LEU A 16 30.48 -13.47 2.52
CA LEU A 16 29.10 -13.14 2.19
C LEU A 16 29.00 -11.78 1.48
N GLU A 17 29.78 -10.78 1.92
CA GLU A 17 29.86 -9.49 1.22
C GLU A 17 30.58 -9.61 -0.12
N ALA A 18 31.63 -10.42 -0.24
CA ALA A 18 32.27 -10.71 -1.52
C ALA A 18 31.31 -11.42 -2.50
N ALA A 19 30.51 -12.37 -2.00
CA ALA A 19 29.50 -13.06 -2.81
C ALA A 19 28.35 -12.13 -3.23
N LYS A 20 27.91 -11.24 -2.33
CA LYS A 20 26.89 -10.24 -2.63
C LYS A 20 27.38 -9.21 -3.65
N ASN A 21 28.61 -8.72 -3.49
CA ASN A 21 29.23 -7.77 -4.41
C ASN A 21 29.50 -8.41 -5.78
N ALA A 22 29.90 -9.68 -5.82
CA ALA A 22 30.07 -10.43 -7.09
C ALA A 22 28.72 -10.67 -7.79
N ALA A 23 27.64 -10.91 -7.03
CA ALA A 23 26.29 -11.04 -7.58
C ALA A 23 25.73 -9.71 -8.09
N GLU A 24 25.95 -8.61 -7.37
CA GLU A 24 25.55 -7.27 -7.81
C GLU A 24 26.36 -6.81 -9.03
N GLN A 25 27.67 -7.11 -9.09
CA GLN A 25 28.49 -6.86 -10.28
C GLN A 25 28.05 -7.72 -11.47
N GLY A 26 27.70 -8.99 -11.25
CA GLY A 26 27.16 -9.86 -12.29
C GLY A 26 25.84 -9.36 -12.88
N ILE A 27 24.93 -8.82 -12.04
CA ILE A 27 23.66 -8.25 -12.51
C ILE A 27 23.89 -6.96 -13.32
N VAL A 28 24.83 -6.11 -12.89
CA VAL A 28 25.18 -4.87 -13.59
C VAL A 28 25.90 -5.14 -14.92
N ASP A 29 26.75 -6.17 -14.99
CA ASP A 29 27.43 -6.55 -16.23
C ASP A 29 26.47 -7.25 -17.22
N ILE A 30 25.48 -8.00 -16.72
CA ILE A 30 24.39 -8.55 -17.55
C ILE A 30 23.50 -7.42 -18.09
N GLN A 31 23.17 -6.40 -17.28
CA GLN A 31 22.42 -5.24 -17.76
C GLN A 31 23.22 -4.42 -18.78
N LYS A 32 24.53 -4.21 -18.57
CA LYS A 32 25.38 -3.49 -19.52
C LYS A 32 25.61 -4.26 -20.82
N GLN A 33 25.73 -5.59 -20.77
CA GLN A 33 25.80 -6.42 -21.96
C GLN A 33 24.45 -6.46 -22.70
N ALA A 34 23.33 -6.52 -21.98
CA ALA A 34 22.00 -6.44 -22.58
C ALA A 34 21.77 -5.07 -23.25
N ASP A 35 22.17 -3.96 -22.63
CA ASP A 35 22.03 -2.62 -23.19
C ASP A 35 22.97 -2.37 -24.38
N ALA A 36 24.20 -2.91 -24.36
CA ALA A 36 25.13 -2.82 -25.49
C ALA A 36 24.63 -3.65 -26.69
N VAL A 37 24.12 -4.86 -26.44
CA VAL A 37 23.61 -5.77 -27.48
C VAL A 37 22.26 -5.29 -28.02
N MET A 38 21.38 -4.70 -27.22
CA MET A 38 20.14 -4.09 -27.72
C MET A 38 20.42 -2.87 -28.62
N LYS A 39 21.54 -2.18 -28.39
CA LYS A 39 21.99 -1.04 -29.19
C LYS A 39 22.66 -1.46 -30.51
N GLU A 40 23.27 -2.65 -30.56
CA GLU A 40 23.90 -3.23 -31.76
C GLU A 40 22.89 -4.10 -32.58
N ALA A 41 21.93 -4.72 -31.92
CA ALA A 41 20.82 -5.46 -32.54
C ALA A 41 19.82 -4.51 -33.25
N ALA A 42 19.71 -3.26 -32.80
CA ALA A 42 18.89 -2.25 -33.46
C ALA A 42 19.35 -1.92 -34.90
N SER A 43 20.61 -2.23 -35.27
CA SER A 43 21.12 -1.95 -36.62
C SER A 43 21.24 -3.17 -37.55
N HIS A 44 21.05 -4.42 -37.09
CA HIS A 44 21.26 -5.62 -37.93
C HIS A 44 20.24 -6.75 -37.73
N LEU A 45 18.96 -6.42 -37.52
CA LEU A 45 17.86 -7.36 -37.23
C LEU A 45 17.43 -8.35 -38.34
N VAL A 46 18.23 -8.56 -39.40
CA VAL A 46 17.84 -9.44 -40.53
C VAL A 46 18.72 -10.67 -40.73
N ALA A 47 19.83 -10.84 -39.99
CA ALA A 47 20.66 -12.05 -40.16
C ALA A 47 21.25 -12.54 -38.84
N GLY A 48 20.71 -13.62 -38.25
CA GLY A 48 21.38 -14.24 -37.10
C GLY A 48 20.61 -15.24 -36.26
N GLY A 49 19.81 -16.14 -36.84
CA GLY A 49 19.10 -17.18 -36.07
C GLY A 49 20.00 -18.23 -35.39
N ALA A 50 21.29 -18.33 -35.74
CA ALA A 50 22.23 -19.30 -35.18
C ALA A 50 22.86 -18.84 -33.84
N MET A 51 23.06 -17.53 -33.65
CA MET A 51 23.73 -16.99 -32.46
C MET A 51 22.84 -17.08 -31.20
N ILE A 52 21.51 -17.04 -31.37
CA ILE A 52 20.55 -17.13 -30.26
C ILE A 52 20.56 -18.53 -29.62
N ALA A 53 20.76 -19.59 -30.43
CA ALA A 53 20.78 -20.96 -29.94
C ALA A 53 22.04 -21.27 -29.12
N GLU A 54 23.20 -20.77 -29.53
CA GLU A 54 24.44 -20.92 -28.75
C GLU A 54 24.43 -20.09 -27.47
N PHE A 55 23.87 -18.87 -27.50
CA PHE A 55 23.78 -18.00 -26.34
C PHE A 55 22.83 -18.56 -25.26
N VAL A 56 21.69 -19.12 -25.67
CA VAL A 56 20.75 -19.81 -24.75
C VAL A 56 21.41 -21.06 -24.15
N ARG A 57 22.20 -21.81 -24.93
CA ARG A 57 22.85 -23.03 -24.45
C ARG A 57 24.00 -22.76 -23.48
N GLN A 58 24.81 -21.72 -23.73
CA GLN A 58 25.80 -21.23 -22.76
C GLN A 58 25.12 -20.70 -21.49
N GLY A 59 24.03 -19.92 -21.63
CA GLY A 59 23.28 -19.41 -20.48
C GLY A 59 22.69 -20.51 -19.57
N VAL A 60 22.18 -21.59 -20.14
CA VAL A 60 21.64 -22.73 -19.38
C VAL A 60 22.74 -23.51 -18.65
N SER A 61 23.90 -23.73 -19.28
CA SER A 61 25.02 -24.46 -18.63
C SER A 61 25.64 -23.69 -17.47
N VAL A 62 25.67 -22.36 -17.56
CA VAL A 62 26.15 -21.49 -16.48
C VAL A 62 25.15 -21.46 -15.33
N ALA A 63 23.84 -21.43 -15.62
CA ALA A 63 22.79 -21.51 -14.61
C ALA A 63 22.81 -22.86 -13.83
N GLU A 64 23.09 -23.99 -14.50
CA GLU A 64 23.23 -25.29 -13.84
C GLU A 64 24.45 -25.36 -12.91
N GLN A 65 25.59 -24.78 -13.30
CA GLN A 65 26.78 -24.71 -12.43
C GLN A 65 26.55 -23.86 -11.17
N TYR A 66 25.86 -22.72 -11.28
CA TYR A 66 25.52 -21.89 -10.12
C TYR A 66 24.45 -22.56 -9.23
N ALA A 67 23.53 -23.34 -9.81
CA ALA A 67 22.53 -24.10 -9.05
C ALA A 67 23.17 -25.24 -8.24
N GLU A 68 24.20 -25.91 -8.77
CA GLU A 68 24.94 -26.93 -8.01
C GLU A 68 25.84 -26.35 -6.91
N GLN A 69 26.53 -25.24 -7.19
CA GLN A 69 27.28 -24.53 -6.16
C GLN A 69 26.37 -24.01 -5.04
N GLY A 70 25.19 -23.49 -5.39
CA GLY A 70 24.17 -23.06 -4.42
C GLY A 70 23.68 -24.20 -3.51
N LYS A 71 23.51 -25.42 -4.02
CA LYS A 71 23.15 -26.60 -3.22
C LYS A 71 24.25 -26.96 -2.22
N GLY A 72 25.53 -26.75 -2.56
CA GLY A 72 26.66 -26.98 -1.67
C GLY A 72 26.64 -26.06 -0.44
N TYR A 73 26.43 -24.76 -0.65
CA TYR A 73 26.36 -23.77 0.44
C TYR A 73 25.14 -23.97 1.34
N VAL A 74 23.99 -24.33 0.76
CA VAL A 74 22.78 -24.63 1.55
C VAL A 74 22.99 -25.89 2.40
N ASN A 75 23.61 -26.94 1.85
CA ASN A 75 23.91 -28.16 2.62
C ASN A 75 24.97 -27.94 3.71
N TYR A 76 25.96 -27.08 3.45
CA TYR A 76 26.95 -26.67 4.46
C TYR A 76 26.28 -25.90 5.61
N GLY A 77 25.44 -24.92 5.29
CA GLY A 77 24.68 -24.15 6.27
C GLY A 77 23.72 -25.03 7.09
N LEU A 78 23.02 -25.96 6.45
CA LEU A 78 22.16 -26.95 7.12
C LEU A 78 22.96 -27.92 8.01
N GLY A 79 24.21 -28.24 7.66
CA GLY A 79 25.07 -29.07 8.48
C GLY A 79 25.54 -28.37 9.76
N GLU A 80 25.79 -27.06 9.68
CA GLU A 80 26.25 -26.27 10.81
C GLU A 80 25.11 -25.94 11.78
N THR A 81 23.90 -25.68 11.27
CA THR A 81 22.70 -25.53 12.11
C THR A 81 22.34 -26.83 12.82
N LYS A 82 22.46 -27.98 12.14
CA LYS A 82 22.21 -29.30 12.76
C LYS A 82 23.19 -29.60 13.90
N LYS A 83 24.48 -29.26 13.75
CA LYS A 83 25.46 -29.43 14.84
C LYS A 83 25.15 -28.55 16.05
N ALA A 84 24.71 -27.31 15.82
CA ALA A 84 24.27 -26.43 16.89
C ALA A 84 22.97 -26.94 17.55
N GLU A 85 22.05 -27.47 16.76
CA GLU A 85 20.81 -28.08 17.24
C GLU A 85 21.08 -29.32 18.11
N ASP A 86 21.94 -30.24 17.66
CA ASP A 86 22.31 -31.43 18.40
C ASP A 86 23.00 -31.10 19.74
N ALA A 87 23.83 -30.06 19.77
CA ALA A 87 24.46 -29.57 21.00
C ALA A 87 23.43 -29.01 22.00
N VAL A 88 22.45 -28.24 21.52
CA VAL A 88 21.37 -27.72 22.36
C VAL A 88 20.49 -28.85 22.87
N VAL A 89 20.17 -29.83 22.02
CA VAL A 89 19.38 -31.01 22.41
C VAL A 89 20.10 -31.86 23.45
N ALA A 90 21.43 -32.01 23.33
CA ALA A 90 22.24 -32.68 24.33
C ALA A 90 22.19 -31.96 25.69
N GLU A 91 22.33 -30.62 25.70
CA GLU A 91 22.28 -29.83 26.93
C GLU A 91 20.90 -29.87 27.60
N VAL A 92 19.82 -29.82 26.80
CA VAL A 92 18.45 -29.97 27.30
C VAL A 92 18.23 -31.38 27.87
N LYS A 93 18.79 -32.42 27.24
CA LYS A 93 18.71 -33.80 27.73
C LYS A 93 19.47 -33.99 29.04
N HIS A 94 20.62 -33.34 29.20
CA HIS A 94 21.36 -33.27 30.47
C HIS A 94 20.54 -32.55 31.55
N GLY A 95 19.93 -31.41 31.21
CA GLY A 95 19.01 -30.69 32.10
C GLY A 95 17.81 -31.56 32.53
N LEU A 96 17.24 -32.33 31.60
CA LEU A 96 16.11 -33.23 31.88
C LEU A 96 16.53 -34.40 32.80
N GLN A 97 17.72 -34.97 32.59
CA GLN A 97 18.28 -36.01 33.48
C GLN A 97 18.60 -35.46 34.88
N PHE A 98 19.01 -34.19 34.97
CA PHE A 98 19.20 -33.50 36.24
C PHE A 98 17.88 -33.26 36.98
N VAL A 99 16.80 -32.90 36.26
CA VAL A 99 15.44 -32.76 36.80
C VAL A 99 14.92 -34.11 37.31
N GLN A 100 15.16 -35.19 36.56
CA GLN A 100 14.73 -36.54 36.91
C GLN A 100 15.44 -37.10 38.14
N SER A 101 16.74 -36.79 38.31
CA SER A 101 17.53 -37.25 39.47
C SER A 101 17.23 -36.46 40.74
N ASN A 102 16.77 -35.20 40.63
CA ASN A 102 16.47 -34.35 41.79
C ASN A 102 15.13 -33.60 41.62
N PRO A 103 13.97 -34.28 41.76
CA PRO A 103 12.66 -33.68 41.53
C PRO A 103 12.35 -32.50 42.46
N TYR A 104 12.77 -32.58 43.73
CA TYR A 104 12.43 -31.58 44.75
C TYR A 104 13.11 -30.21 44.57
N VAL A 105 14.28 -30.17 43.94
CA VAL A 105 15.04 -28.92 43.71
C VAL A 105 14.72 -28.32 42.35
N SER A 106 14.38 -29.17 41.38
CA SER A 106 14.19 -28.77 39.99
C SER A 106 12.84 -28.11 39.71
N TYR A 107 11.73 -28.59 40.30
CA TYR A 107 10.41 -27.98 40.13
C TYR A 107 10.34 -26.48 40.54
N PRO A 108 10.83 -26.05 41.71
CA PRO A 108 10.81 -24.64 42.08
C PRO A 108 11.76 -23.79 41.23
N LEU A 109 12.88 -24.35 40.78
CA LEU A 109 13.86 -23.64 39.94
C LEU A 109 13.32 -23.41 38.52
N LEU A 110 12.62 -24.39 37.95
CA LEU A 110 11.89 -24.24 36.70
C LEU A 110 10.69 -23.29 36.86
N ALA A 111 9.93 -23.37 37.96
CA ALA A 111 8.81 -22.47 38.21
C ALA A 111 9.26 -21.00 38.36
N THR A 112 10.35 -20.74 39.06
CA THR A 112 10.90 -19.39 39.22
C THR A 112 11.58 -18.89 37.94
N GLY A 113 12.30 -19.77 37.21
CA GLY A 113 12.90 -19.45 35.92
C GLY A 113 11.86 -19.11 34.85
N THR A 114 10.79 -19.90 34.76
CA THR A 114 9.65 -19.63 33.87
C THR A 114 8.95 -18.34 34.25
N LEU A 115 8.69 -18.12 35.55
CA LEU A 115 8.11 -16.87 36.04
C LEU A 115 8.97 -15.66 35.64
N LEU A 116 10.29 -15.75 35.66
CA LEU A 116 11.21 -14.66 35.31
C LEU A 116 11.27 -14.37 33.79
N LEU A 117 10.96 -15.38 32.97
CA LEU A 117 10.85 -15.23 31.51
C LEU A 117 9.57 -14.47 31.09
N LEU A 118 8.53 -14.44 31.93
CA LEU A 118 7.31 -13.70 31.62
C LEU A 118 7.59 -12.19 31.55
N PRO A 119 7.08 -11.47 30.52
CA PRO A 119 7.36 -10.05 30.33
C PRO A 119 6.85 -9.16 31.48
N GLY A 120 5.82 -9.60 32.21
CA GLY A 120 5.23 -8.86 33.33
C GLY A 120 6.13 -8.84 34.56
N THR A 121 6.70 -9.97 34.94
CA THR A 121 7.53 -10.11 36.15
C THR A 121 8.88 -9.41 35.99
N ARG A 122 9.48 -9.48 34.81
CA ARG A 122 10.69 -8.72 34.45
C ARG A 122 10.46 -7.21 34.57
N ARG A 123 9.30 -6.71 34.12
CA ARG A 123 8.94 -5.28 34.24
C ARG A 123 8.69 -4.85 35.68
N LEU A 124 8.11 -5.74 36.49
CA LEU A 124 7.85 -5.52 37.91
C LEU A 124 9.14 -5.52 38.73
N LEU A 125 10.02 -6.51 38.52
CA LEU A 125 11.36 -6.55 39.11
C LEU A 125 12.18 -5.31 38.75
N TYR A 126 12.20 -4.92 37.47
CA TYR A 126 12.91 -3.73 37.03
C TYR A 126 12.39 -2.45 37.72
N ARG A 127 11.08 -2.32 37.90
CA ARG A 127 10.47 -1.19 38.64
C ARG A 127 10.78 -1.25 40.14
N ALA A 128 10.82 -2.43 40.73
CA ALA A 128 10.99 -2.62 42.17
C ALA A 128 12.45 -2.52 42.64
N THR A 129 13.42 -3.01 41.85
CA THR A 129 14.83 -3.10 42.26
C THR A 129 15.70 -2.02 41.62
N LEU A 130 15.60 -1.82 40.31
CA LEU A 130 16.42 -0.85 39.57
C LEU A 130 15.82 0.57 39.58
N GLY A 131 14.51 0.69 39.81
CA GLY A 131 13.84 1.99 39.98
C GLY A 131 14.28 2.76 41.24
N ARG A 132 14.68 2.04 42.30
CA ARG A 132 15.08 2.64 43.59
C ARG A 132 16.56 3.05 43.65
N LEU A 133 17.38 2.55 42.70
CA LEU A 133 18.81 2.85 42.59
C LEU A 133 19.12 4.01 41.64
N ARG A 134 18.11 4.61 40.98
CA ARG A 134 18.31 5.84 40.21
C ARG A 134 18.43 7.02 41.17
N SER A 135 19.53 7.77 41.06
CA SER A 135 19.69 9.05 41.76
C SER A 135 18.56 10.02 41.37
N ALA A 136 18.14 10.85 42.32
CA ALA A 136 17.13 11.87 42.09
C ALA A 136 17.51 12.77 40.88
N ASP A 137 18.79 13.10 40.76
CA ASP A 137 19.32 13.94 39.69
C ASP A 137 19.18 13.29 38.30
N ALA A 138 19.39 11.98 38.18
CA ALA A 138 19.19 11.27 36.90
C ALA A 138 17.70 11.20 36.50
N ILE A 139 16.79 11.14 37.47
CA ILE A 139 15.35 11.19 37.22
C ILE A 139 14.95 12.60 36.76
N LEU A 140 15.46 13.63 37.41
CA LEU A 140 15.23 15.03 37.06
C LEU A 140 15.74 15.34 35.65
N GLN A 141 17.00 15.03 35.34
CA GLN A 141 17.58 15.23 34.01
C GLN A 141 16.80 14.48 32.92
N SER A 142 16.37 13.25 33.20
CA SER A 142 15.55 12.48 32.24
C SER A 142 14.13 13.03 32.07
N SER A 143 13.61 13.74 33.07
CA SER A 143 12.29 14.34 33.04
C SER A 143 12.32 15.69 32.35
N GLU A 144 13.36 16.50 32.57
CA GLU A 144 13.62 17.75 31.84
C GLU A 144 13.73 17.50 30.34
N GLY A 145 14.55 16.52 29.91
CA GLY A 145 14.65 16.17 28.50
C GLY A 145 13.33 15.67 27.88
N LYS A 146 12.47 15.01 28.67
CA LYS A 146 11.11 14.62 28.22
C LYS A 146 10.19 15.83 28.09
N VAL A 147 10.23 16.76 29.05
CA VAL A 147 9.42 17.98 29.02
C VAL A 147 9.82 18.85 27.84
N GLU A 148 11.12 18.99 27.57
CA GLU A 148 11.61 19.73 26.41
C GLU A 148 11.22 19.05 25.10
N GLY A 149 11.36 17.72 25.01
CA GLY A 149 10.87 16.95 23.87
C GLY A 149 9.35 17.08 23.64
N LEU A 150 8.56 17.14 24.72
CA LEU A 150 7.12 17.40 24.63
C LEU A 150 6.82 18.83 24.19
N ARG A 151 7.59 19.82 24.63
CA ARG A 151 7.44 21.21 24.23
C ARG A 151 7.66 21.40 22.73
N VAL A 152 8.69 20.77 22.17
CA VAL A 152 8.95 20.78 20.72
C VAL A 152 7.79 20.14 19.95
N LYS A 153 7.32 18.97 20.38
CA LYS A 153 6.17 18.31 19.76
C LYS A 153 4.90 19.15 19.83
N MET A 154 4.67 19.84 20.96
CA MET A 154 3.51 20.72 21.11
C MET A 154 3.57 21.90 20.13
N SER A 155 4.75 22.50 19.93
CA SER A 155 4.89 23.54 18.91
C SER A 155 4.65 23.01 17.50
N ASP A 156 5.12 21.81 17.18
CA ASP A 156 4.89 21.18 15.87
C ASP A 156 3.41 20.90 15.64
N TYR A 157 2.71 20.32 16.62
CA TYR A 157 1.26 20.09 16.55
C TYR A 157 0.48 21.40 16.43
N SER A 158 0.89 22.45 17.13
CA SER A 158 0.24 23.76 17.01
C SER A 158 0.39 24.36 15.60
N ASN A 159 1.54 24.15 14.96
CA ASN A 159 1.79 24.62 13.61
C ASN A 159 1.05 23.78 12.56
N GLU A 160 1.01 22.47 12.74
CA GLU A 160 0.24 21.56 11.87
C GLU A 160 -1.27 21.82 11.98
N ALA A 161 -1.78 22.04 13.20
CA ALA A 161 -3.17 22.41 13.44
C ALA A 161 -3.55 23.70 12.70
N LYS A 162 -2.70 24.75 12.76
CA LYS A 162 -2.93 25.99 12.00
C LYS A 162 -2.99 25.75 10.49
N LYS A 163 -2.04 24.98 9.94
CA LYS A 163 -2.03 24.64 8.50
C LYS A 163 -3.28 23.87 8.09
N LEU A 164 -3.74 22.94 8.93
CA LEU A 164 -4.97 22.18 8.66
C LEU A 164 -6.21 23.07 8.75
N GLN A 165 -6.25 24.00 9.70
CA GLN A 165 -7.34 24.96 9.85
C GLN A 165 -7.44 25.90 8.65
N GLU A 166 -6.31 26.41 8.14
CA GLU A 166 -6.26 27.23 6.93
C GLU A 166 -6.76 26.46 5.70
N ARG A 167 -6.35 25.19 5.55
CA ARG A 167 -6.84 24.32 4.47
C ARG A 167 -8.33 24.03 4.59
N MET A 168 -8.83 23.80 5.80
CA MET A 168 -10.25 23.59 6.07
C MET A 168 -11.07 24.83 5.70
N ALA A 169 -10.62 26.02 6.11
CA ALA A 169 -11.30 27.28 5.81
C ALA A 169 -11.37 27.55 4.29
N ALA A 170 -10.26 27.32 3.57
CA ALA A 170 -10.24 27.43 2.11
C ALA A 170 -11.20 26.42 1.44
N ALA A 171 -11.20 25.17 1.89
CA ALA A 171 -12.10 24.14 1.36
C ALA A 171 -13.58 24.44 1.67
N GLU A 172 -13.88 25.04 2.81
CA GLU A 172 -15.23 25.46 3.18
C GLU A 172 -15.75 26.57 2.26
N GLU A 173 -14.92 27.58 1.95
CA GLU A 173 -15.28 28.64 1.02
C GLU A 173 -15.54 28.10 -0.40
N GLU A 174 -14.68 27.20 -0.89
CA GLU A 174 -14.88 26.52 -2.17
C GLU A 174 -16.16 25.66 -2.17
N TYR A 175 -16.45 24.95 -1.09
CA TYR A 175 -17.66 24.15 -0.94
C TYR A 175 -18.92 25.02 -0.96
N LEU A 176 -18.95 26.10 -0.17
CA LEU A 176 -20.08 27.02 -0.11
C LEU A 176 -20.35 27.68 -1.46
N SER A 177 -19.28 28.13 -2.15
CA SER A 177 -19.40 28.72 -3.47
C SER A 177 -19.85 27.71 -4.53
N GLY A 178 -19.34 26.47 -4.49
CA GLY A 178 -19.76 25.36 -5.35
C GLY A 178 -21.22 25.00 -5.15
N ARG A 179 -21.67 24.91 -3.89
CA ARG A 179 -23.06 24.64 -3.52
C ARG A 179 -24.00 25.74 -4.00
N ALA A 180 -23.62 27.01 -3.86
CA ALA A 180 -24.39 28.14 -4.36
C ALA A 180 -24.59 28.06 -5.89
N LYS A 181 -23.53 27.73 -6.64
CA LYS A 181 -23.60 27.53 -8.10
C LYS A 181 -24.53 26.37 -8.46
N LEU A 182 -24.43 25.21 -7.78
CA LEU A 182 -25.33 24.07 -8.01
C LEU A 182 -26.80 24.42 -7.76
N LYS A 183 -27.08 25.19 -6.70
CA LYS A 183 -28.43 25.66 -6.39
C LYS A 183 -28.98 26.60 -7.47
N ALA A 184 -28.16 27.53 -7.98
CA ALA A 184 -28.53 28.40 -9.09
C ALA A 184 -28.82 27.60 -10.37
N THR A 185 -27.92 26.69 -10.77
CA THR A 185 -28.12 25.82 -11.93
C THR A 185 -29.38 24.95 -11.79
N ARG A 186 -29.68 24.44 -10.59
CA ARG A 186 -30.92 23.68 -10.34
C ARG A 186 -32.16 24.53 -10.59
N GLN A 187 -32.18 25.78 -10.13
CA GLN A 187 -33.30 26.69 -10.37
C GLN A 187 -33.49 26.99 -11.86
N GLU A 188 -32.39 27.19 -12.60
CA GLU A 188 -32.41 27.37 -14.05
C GLU A 188 -32.94 26.13 -14.77
N LEU A 189 -32.49 24.94 -14.38
CA LEU A 189 -32.99 23.67 -14.93
C LEU A 189 -34.49 23.47 -14.63
N GLN A 190 -34.96 23.84 -13.43
CA GLN A 190 -36.38 23.79 -13.08
C GLN A 190 -37.21 24.76 -13.94
N ARG A 191 -36.72 25.98 -14.15
CA ARG A 191 -37.36 26.96 -15.05
C ARG A 191 -37.40 26.41 -16.48
N LEU A 192 -36.28 25.90 -17.00
CA LEU A 192 -36.21 25.32 -18.34
C LEU A 192 -37.15 24.12 -18.49
N ALA A 193 -37.19 23.20 -17.52
CA ALA A 193 -38.11 22.07 -17.52
C ALA A 193 -39.57 22.52 -17.53
N SER A 194 -39.91 23.62 -16.83
CA SER A 194 -41.26 24.17 -16.85
C SER A 194 -41.63 24.77 -18.21
N VAL A 195 -40.68 25.42 -18.90
CA VAL A 195 -40.87 25.98 -20.25
C VAL A 195 -41.02 24.86 -21.27
N VAL A 196 -40.16 23.84 -21.22
CA VAL A 196 -40.25 22.64 -22.07
C VAL A 196 -41.57 21.91 -21.84
N ALA A 197 -42.04 21.81 -20.59
CA ALA A 197 -43.34 21.21 -20.30
C ALA A 197 -44.52 22.04 -20.85
N LYS A 198 -44.39 23.36 -20.99
CA LYS A 198 -45.41 24.20 -21.64
C LYS A 198 -45.38 24.02 -23.15
N SER A 199 -44.20 23.99 -23.78
CA SER A 199 -44.08 23.74 -25.22
C SER A 199 -44.50 22.33 -25.61
N GLU A 200 -44.20 21.31 -24.79
CA GLU A 200 -44.67 19.94 -24.97
C GLU A 200 -46.21 19.89 -25.02
N ARG A 201 -46.89 20.57 -24.08
CA ARG A 201 -48.36 20.66 -24.08
C ARG A 201 -48.92 21.40 -25.28
N ALA A 202 -48.28 22.50 -25.69
CA ALA A 202 -48.70 23.25 -26.87
C ALA A 202 -48.57 22.40 -28.15
N ALA A 203 -47.43 21.72 -28.34
CA ALA A 203 -47.21 20.82 -29.47
C ALA A 203 -48.16 19.61 -29.46
N ALA A 204 -48.46 19.07 -28.28
CA ALA A 204 -49.45 18.01 -28.12
C ALA A 204 -50.88 18.49 -28.49
N GLY A 205 -51.22 19.73 -28.16
CA GLY A 205 -52.48 20.36 -28.57
C GLY A 205 -52.58 20.47 -30.10
N VAL A 206 -51.55 21.00 -30.76
CA VAL A 206 -51.49 21.08 -32.24
C VAL A 206 -51.60 19.69 -32.88
N LEU A 207 -50.94 18.69 -32.30
CA LEU A 207 -51.03 17.31 -32.78
C LEU A 207 -52.46 16.75 -32.68
N GLU A 208 -53.17 17.05 -31.59
CA GLU A 208 -54.56 16.61 -31.40
C GLU A 208 -55.52 17.33 -32.36
N ASP A 209 -55.36 18.64 -32.55
CA ASP A 209 -56.12 19.41 -33.53
C ASP A 209 -55.90 18.88 -34.95
N LEU A 210 -54.64 18.59 -35.30
CA LEU A 210 -54.31 17.97 -36.59
C LEU A 210 -54.92 16.58 -36.70
N ARG A 211 -55.02 15.81 -35.62
CA ARG A 211 -55.62 14.45 -35.60
C ARG A 211 -57.12 14.47 -35.96
N ALA A 212 -57.82 15.55 -35.67
CA ALA A 212 -59.23 15.72 -36.05
C ALA A 212 -59.45 15.85 -37.58
N ILE A 213 -58.46 16.35 -38.34
CA ILE A 213 -58.62 16.65 -39.77
C ILE A 213 -58.29 15.43 -40.65
N ARG A 214 -59.28 14.62 -41.02
CA ARG A 214 -59.04 13.33 -41.73
C ARG A 214 -58.76 13.43 -43.24
N LYS A 215 -59.07 14.55 -43.91
CA LYS A 215 -59.21 14.59 -45.39
C LYS A 215 -58.05 15.24 -46.17
N VAL A 216 -56.97 15.71 -45.52
CA VAL A 216 -55.93 16.53 -46.17
C VAL A 216 -54.55 15.88 -46.03
N ASP A 217 -53.86 15.59 -47.14
CA ASP A 217 -52.52 14.96 -47.13
C ASP A 217 -51.46 15.79 -46.41
N LYS A 218 -51.54 17.13 -46.53
CA LYS A 218 -50.67 18.06 -45.79
C LYS A 218 -50.82 17.91 -44.27
N ALA A 219 -51.99 17.49 -43.78
CA ALA A 219 -52.20 17.24 -42.35
C ALA A 219 -51.48 15.96 -41.89
N VAL A 220 -51.27 14.97 -42.77
CA VAL A 220 -50.53 13.74 -42.43
C VAL A 220 -49.05 14.03 -42.21
N GLN A 221 -48.43 14.84 -43.09
CA GLN A 221 -47.04 15.26 -42.93
C GLN A 221 -46.85 16.10 -41.66
N LEU A 222 -47.71 17.09 -41.42
CA LEU A 222 -47.67 17.94 -40.22
C LEU A 222 -47.89 17.15 -38.93
N ARG A 223 -48.69 16.07 -38.93
CA ARG A 223 -48.82 15.18 -37.77
C ARG A 223 -47.53 14.44 -37.46
N ALA A 224 -46.83 13.94 -38.47
CA ALA A 224 -45.57 13.24 -38.27
C ALA A 224 -44.52 14.19 -37.67
N GLU A 225 -44.43 15.41 -38.20
CA GLU A 225 -43.55 16.46 -37.67
C GLU A 225 -43.93 16.84 -36.23
N ALA A 226 -45.21 17.15 -35.96
CA ALA A 226 -45.68 17.47 -34.61
C ALA A 226 -45.44 16.31 -33.62
N ALA A 227 -45.63 15.06 -34.04
CA ALA A 227 -45.39 13.89 -33.21
C ALA A 227 -43.91 13.74 -32.85
N SER A 228 -43.02 13.98 -33.81
CA SER A 228 -41.57 13.98 -33.56
C SER A 228 -41.12 15.14 -32.65
N GLN A 229 -41.75 16.32 -32.77
CA GLN A 229 -41.48 17.46 -31.88
C GLN A 229 -41.95 17.16 -30.46
N VAL A 230 -43.14 16.59 -30.28
CA VAL A 230 -43.64 16.17 -28.96
C VAL A 230 -42.72 15.12 -28.32
N SER A 231 -42.31 14.10 -29.08
CA SER A 231 -41.44 13.04 -28.55
C SER A 231 -40.05 13.57 -28.14
N SER A 232 -39.47 14.48 -28.94
CA SER A 232 -38.18 15.11 -28.60
C SER A 232 -38.28 15.99 -27.36
N LEU A 233 -39.32 16.83 -27.23
CA LEU A 233 -39.54 17.66 -26.04
C LEU A 233 -39.76 16.82 -24.78
N ARG A 234 -40.50 15.72 -24.89
CA ARG A 234 -40.73 14.78 -23.78
C ARG A 234 -39.43 14.11 -23.33
N SER A 235 -38.57 13.70 -24.27
CA SER A 235 -37.24 13.16 -23.97
C SER A 235 -36.35 14.19 -23.27
N GLN A 236 -36.27 15.41 -23.81
CA GLN A 236 -35.51 16.51 -23.20
C GLN A 236 -35.99 16.81 -21.78
N ARG A 237 -37.30 16.87 -21.56
CA ARG A 237 -37.89 17.07 -20.23
C ARG A 237 -37.48 15.97 -19.24
N SER A 238 -37.52 14.70 -19.65
CA SER A 238 -37.09 13.58 -18.80
C SER A 238 -35.63 13.73 -18.37
N THR A 239 -34.75 14.08 -19.31
CA THR A 239 -33.32 14.32 -19.04
C THR A 239 -33.11 15.49 -18.08
N LEU A 240 -33.84 16.60 -18.25
CA LEU A 240 -33.79 17.74 -17.33
C LEU A 240 -34.21 17.34 -15.91
N LEU A 241 -35.28 16.57 -15.76
CA LEU A 241 -35.75 16.08 -14.46
C LEU A 241 -34.73 15.15 -13.80
N GLN A 242 -34.09 14.27 -14.57
CA GLN A 242 -33.03 13.40 -14.06
C GLN A 242 -31.83 14.22 -13.55
N ASN A 243 -31.44 15.28 -14.26
CA ASN A 243 -30.37 16.18 -13.83
C ASN A 243 -30.74 16.97 -12.57
N ILE A 244 -31.98 17.46 -12.47
CA ILE A 244 -32.49 18.10 -11.25
C ILE A 244 -32.43 17.14 -10.06
N TYR A 245 -32.84 15.89 -10.25
CA TYR A 245 -32.77 14.86 -9.21
C TYR A 245 -31.33 14.56 -8.80
N ARG A 246 -30.40 14.45 -9.76
CA ARG A 246 -28.97 14.25 -9.48
C ARG A 246 -28.35 15.39 -8.67
N ILE A 247 -28.75 16.64 -8.92
CA ILE A 247 -28.31 17.78 -8.10
C ILE A 247 -28.97 17.71 -6.73
N ALA A 248 -30.26 17.40 -6.65
CA ALA A 248 -30.99 17.28 -5.40
C ALA A 248 -30.46 16.20 -4.47
N SER A 249 -30.01 15.05 -5.00
CA SER A 249 -29.43 13.97 -4.21
C SER A 249 -28.01 14.27 -3.71
N ARG A 250 -27.35 15.30 -4.26
CA ARG A 250 -26.01 15.74 -3.86
C ARG A 250 -26.01 16.93 -2.89
N ASP A 251 -27.16 17.60 -2.71
CA ASP A 251 -27.41 18.50 -1.59
C ASP A 251 -27.59 17.62 -0.34
N ILE A 252 -26.48 17.22 0.30
CA ILE A 252 -26.44 16.68 1.67
C ILE A 252 -26.30 17.85 2.64
#